data_AF-M3HYR0-F1
#
_entry.id   AF-M3HYR0-F1
#
_cell.length_a   1.000
_cell.length_b   1.000
_cell.length_c   1.000
_cell.angle_alpha   90.00
_cell.angle_beta   90.00
_cell.angle_gamma   90.00
#
_symmetry.space_group_name_H-M   'P 1'
#
loop_
_entity.id
_entity.type
_entity.pdbx_description
1 polymer ?
#
loop_
_entity_poly.entity_id
_entity_poly.type
_entity_poly.pdbx_seq_one_letter_code
_entity_poly.pdbx_strand_id
1 'polypeptide(L)'
;MLKTSEKIFSETPSIITKEEGLKILNGVIPLTTCLDKAFQERNRYFENKVRIHILDNIKNGYCPEDCGYCAQRKNANSGVQEYPMKSEQEIYEDAVQAKKNGAYRFCMVTSGTGPNRLTTEKLASTIQRITDELNMKVCLSAGLLDIEKAQVLKEAGLDRYNHNLNTSEIIIRKSAILILIYKELKH
;
A
#
# COMPACT_ATOMS: atom_id res chain seq x y z
N MET A 1 -18.39 10.54 -12.94
CA MET A 1 -17.91 11.32 -11.78
C MET A 1 -18.19 10.51 -10.52
N LEU A 2 -17.14 9.97 -9.89
CA LEU A 2 -17.27 9.35 -8.57
C LEU A 2 -17.75 10.43 -7.60
N LYS A 3 -18.94 10.24 -7.02
CA LYS A 3 -19.44 11.09 -5.94
C LYS A 3 -18.43 10.93 -4.79
N THR A 4 -17.69 12.00 -4.50
CA THR A 4 -16.77 12.08 -3.36
C THR A 4 -17.59 11.99 -2.09
N SER A 5 -17.83 10.77 -1.61
CA SER A 5 -18.23 10.53 -0.24
C SER A 5 -17.16 11.13 0.68
N GLU A 6 -17.62 11.66 1.80
CA GLU A 6 -16.95 12.57 2.72
C GLU A 6 -15.45 12.30 2.90
N LYS A 7 -14.62 13.36 2.83
CA LYS A 7 -13.21 13.31 3.25
C LYS A 7 -13.19 13.04 4.76
N ILE A 8 -13.10 11.77 5.15
CA ILE A 8 -12.95 11.41 6.56
C ILE A 8 -11.46 11.54 6.92
N PHE A 9 -11.10 12.68 7.50
CA PHE A 9 -9.78 12.86 8.10
C PHE A 9 -9.64 11.97 9.34
N SER A 10 -8.39 11.60 9.66
CA SER A 10 -8.11 10.95 10.95
C SER A 10 -8.61 11.84 12.08
N GLU A 11 -9.44 11.30 12.97
CA GLU A 11 -9.85 11.95 14.21
C GLU A 11 -8.73 11.96 15.26
N THR A 12 -7.60 11.30 14.98
CA THR A 12 -6.44 11.33 15.86
C THR A 12 -5.74 12.68 15.72
N PRO A 13 -5.73 13.52 16.77
CA PRO A 13 -5.07 14.82 16.70
C PRO A 13 -3.56 14.62 16.51
N SER A 14 -2.95 15.51 15.71
CA SER A 14 -1.50 15.55 15.57
C SER A 14 -0.87 15.87 16.92
N ILE A 15 0.13 15.09 17.31
CA ILE A 15 0.91 15.30 18.55
C ILE A 15 1.84 16.51 18.47
N ILE A 16 2.06 17.05 17.26
CA ILE A 16 2.82 18.28 17.03
C ILE A 16 2.00 19.28 16.23
N THR A 17 2.23 20.56 16.50
CA THR A 17 1.71 21.67 15.71
C THR A 17 2.41 21.77 14.36
N LYS A 18 1.79 22.49 13.42
CA LYS A 18 2.41 22.82 12.12
C LYS A 18 3.74 23.56 12.28
N GLU A 19 3.81 24.49 13.24
CA GLU A 19 5.03 25.27 13.49
C GLU A 19 6.17 24.40 14.01
N GLU A 20 5.89 23.48 14.93
CA GLU A 20 6.87 22.50 15.42
C GLU A 20 7.35 21.58 14.31
N GLY A 21 6.44 21.09 13.47
CA GLY A 21 6.80 20.32 12.28
C GLY A 21 7.75 21.08 11.35
N LEU A 22 7.48 22.38 11.10
CA LEU A 22 8.36 23.22 10.28
C LEU A 22 9.73 23.46 10.93
N LYS A 23 9.82 23.57 12.26
CA LYS A 23 11.11 23.68 12.97
C LYS A 23 11.96 22.43 12.76
N ILE A 24 11.35 21.25 12.79
CA ILE A 24 12.04 19.98 12.46
C ILE A 24 12.53 20.00 11.01
N LEU A 25 11.64 20.29 10.06
CA LEU A 25 11.95 20.24 8.62
C LEU A 25 12.99 21.27 8.19
N ASN A 26 13.01 22.44 8.82
CA ASN A 26 13.97 23.52 8.54
C ASN A 26 15.29 23.37 9.33
N GLY A 27 15.48 22.27 10.06
CA GLY A 27 16.72 22.01 10.80
C GLY A 27 16.95 22.92 12.01
N VAL A 28 15.92 23.61 12.49
CA VAL A 28 15.99 24.38 13.76
C VAL A 28 16.24 23.42 14.91
N ILE A 29 15.67 22.22 14.85
CA ILE A 29 16.01 21.12 15.74
C ILE A 29 17.13 20.31 15.10
N PRO A 30 18.27 20.07 15.80
CA PRO A 30 19.36 19.26 15.26
C PRO A 30 18.88 17.88 14.83
N LEU A 31 19.37 17.41 13.67
CA LEU A 31 19.01 16.10 13.12
C LEU A 31 19.27 14.96 14.11
N THR A 32 20.37 15.02 14.86
CA THR A 32 20.71 14.02 15.88
C THR A 32 19.64 13.92 16.97
N THR A 33 19.11 15.05 17.43
CA THR A 33 18.00 15.09 18.39
C THR A 33 16.73 14.48 17.80
N CYS A 34 16.43 14.75 16.52
CA CYS A 34 15.28 14.15 15.85
C CYS A 34 15.41 12.63 15.73
N LEU A 35 16.60 12.13 15.37
CA LEU A 35 16.89 10.70 15.26
C LEU A 35 16.78 9.99 16.61
N ASP A 36 17.33 10.57 17.67
CA ASP A 36 17.26 10.03 19.02
C ASP A 36 15.80 9.93 19.51
N LYS A 37 15.01 11.01 19.38
CA LYS A 37 13.58 10.97 19.75
C LYS A 37 12.78 9.95 18.95
N ALA A 38 13.01 9.88 17.64
CA ALA A 38 12.34 8.89 16.78
C ALA A 38 12.72 7.45 17.19
N PHE A 39 13.99 7.22 17.55
CA PHE A 39 14.45 5.94 18.05
C PHE A 39 13.80 5.56 19.39
N GLN A 40 13.72 6.48 20.35
CA GLN A 40 13.10 6.23 21.66
C GLN A 40 11.64 5.81 21.52
N GLU A 41 10.85 6.54 20.72
CA GLU A 41 9.45 6.18 20.47
C GLU A 41 9.33 4.84 19.74
N ARG A 42 10.14 4.60 18.69
CA ARG A 42 10.15 3.30 18.01
C ARG A 42 10.49 2.16 18.97
N ASN A 43 11.53 2.33 19.79
CA ASN A 43 12.00 1.30 20.72
C ASN A 43 10.96 1.03 21.83
N ARG A 44 10.24 2.06 22.29
CA ARG A 44 9.17 1.91 23.29
C ARG A 44 8.06 0.96 22.83
N TYR A 45 7.67 1.01 21.57
CA TYR A 45 6.55 0.19 21.04
C TYR A 45 6.99 -1.09 20.33
N PHE A 46 8.20 -1.10 19.75
CA PHE A 46 8.65 -2.18 18.87
C PHE A 46 9.94 -2.85 19.33
N GLU A 47 10.58 -2.36 20.39
CA GLU A 47 11.89 -2.82 20.85
C GLU A 47 12.89 -2.85 19.67
N ASN A 48 13.71 -3.90 19.60
CA ASN A 48 14.60 -4.19 18.48
C ASN A 48 13.99 -5.18 17.47
N LYS A 49 12.66 -5.22 17.35
CA LYS A 49 11.96 -6.10 16.40
C LYS A 49 11.74 -5.39 15.06
N VAL A 50 11.98 -6.13 13.98
CA VAL A 50 11.67 -5.72 12.61
C VAL A 50 10.73 -6.72 11.98
N ARG A 51 9.85 -6.26 11.08
CA ARG A 51 8.96 -7.12 10.30
C ARG A 51 9.41 -7.09 8.86
N ILE A 52 9.71 -8.27 8.32
CA ILE A 52 10.11 -8.41 6.92
C ILE A 52 8.87 -8.66 6.09
N HIS A 53 8.61 -7.79 5.10
CA HIS A 53 7.57 -8.02 4.12
C HIS A 53 8.23 -8.31 2.77
N ILE A 54 7.75 -9.34 2.07
CA ILE A 54 8.19 -9.64 0.71
C ILE A 54 7.15 -9.10 -0.25
N LEU A 55 7.59 -8.28 -1.18
CA LEU A 55 6.74 -7.65 -2.19
C LEU A 55 6.92 -8.39 -3.52
N ASP A 56 5.80 -8.82 -4.10
CA ASP A 56 5.73 -9.40 -5.43
C ASP A 56 5.00 -8.45 -6.39
N ASN A 57 5.67 -8.12 -7.48
CA ASN A 57 5.10 -7.35 -8.59
C ASN A 57 4.35 -8.30 -9.52
N ILE A 58 3.10 -8.58 -9.18
CA ILE A 58 2.28 -9.59 -9.85
C ILE A 58 1.76 -9.13 -11.22
N LYS A 59 1.84 -7.84 -11.55
CA LYS A 59 1.51 -7.28 -12.88
C LYS A 59 2.33 -6.01 -13.12
N ASN A 60 3.13 -5.97 -14.19
CA ASN A 60 4.09 -4.91 -14.45
C ASN A 60 3.86 -4.20 -15.79
N GLY A 61 3.96 -2.88 -15.81
CA GLY A 61 3.70 -2.06 -17.01
C GLY A 61 2.20 -1.88 -17.29
N TYR A 62 1.83 -1.41 -18.49
CA TYR A 62 0.42 -1.19 -18.88
C TYR A 62 -0.41 -0.29 -17.93
N CYS A 63 0.24 0.64 -17.19
CA CYS A 63 -0.49 1.57 -16.34
C CYS A 63 -0.97 2.77 -17.18
N PRO A 64 -2.28 3.09 -17.19
CA PRO A 64 -2.78 4.24 -17.94
C PRO A 64 -2.53 5.57 -17.22
N GLU A 65 -2.18 5.54 -15.93
CA GLU A 65 -1.86 6.71 -15.12
C GLU A 65 -0.58 7.40 -15.61
N ASP A 66 -0.42 8.68 -15.29
CA ASP A 66 0.68 9.54 -15.76
C ASP A 66 1.62 10.00 -14.63
N CYS A 67 1.56 9.34 -13.46
CA CYS A 67 2.29 9.71 -12.24
C CYS A 67 3.76 10.09 -12.51
N GLY A 68 4.12 11.36 -12.27
CA GLY A 68 5.41 11.97 -12.62
C GLY A 68 6.67 11.16 -12.30
N TYR A 69 6.61 10.39 -11.22
CA TYR A 69 7.71 9.61 -10.64
C TYR A 69 7.70 8.12 -11.02
N CYS A 70 6.61 7.60 -11.59
CA CYS A 70 6.42 6.16 -11.73
C CYS A 70 7.05 5.64 -13.02
N ALA A 71 7.94 4.64 -12.91
CA ALA A 71 8.55 4.00 -14.09
C ALA A 71 7.56 3.20 -14.94
N GLN A 72 6.39 2.84 -14.40
CA GLN A 72 5.38 2.02 -15.09
C GLN A 72 4.23 2.85 -15.69
N ARG A 73 4.28 4.19 -15.57
CA ARG A 73 3.21 5.08 -16.06
C ARG A 73 3.09 5.01 -17.58
N LYS A 74 1.98 5.52 -18.09
CA LYS A 74 1.77 5.74 -19.52
C LYS A 74 2.91 6.59 -20.09
N ASN A 75 3.48 6.15 -21.20
CA ASN A 75 4.58 6.81 -21.92
C ASN A 75 5.90 6.91 -21.12
N ALA A 76 6.09 6.14 -20.05
CA ALA A 76 7.41 6.03 -19.42
C ALA A 76 8.37 5.30 -20.36
N ASN A 77 9.42 5.97 -20.84
CA ASN A 77 10.52 5.31 -21.54
C ASN A 77 11.57 4.79 -20.54
N SER A 78 11.14 3.88 -19.66
CA SER A 78 11.91 3.42 -18.49
C SER A 78 12.55 2.04 -18.68
N GLY A 79 12.23 1.33 -19.76
CA GLY A 79 12.76 -0.01 -20.04
C GLY A 79 12.24 -1.11 -19.10
N VAL A 80 11.13 -0.87 -18.38
CA VAL A 80 10.53 -1.90 -17.53
C VAL A 80 10.00 -3.06 -18.39
N GLN A 81 10.25 -4.29 -17.94
CA GLN A 81 9.70 -5.48 -18.60
C GLN A 81 8.19 -5.53 -18.41
N GLU A 82 7.41 -5.49 -19.49
CA GLU A 82 5.96 -5.57 -19.41
C GLU A 82 5.49 -7.02 -19.36
N TYR A 83 4.57 -7.32 -18.44
CA TYR A 83 3.95 -8.63 -18.35
C TYR A 83 2.54 -8.55 -17.74
N PRO A 84 1.61 -9.42 -18.18
CA PRO A 84 0.26 -9.47 -17.63
C PRO A 84 0.28 -9.94 -16.17
N MET A 85 -0.88 -9.98 -15.54
CA MET A 85 -0.96 -10.51 -14.18
C MET A 85 -0.52 -11.99 -14.16
N LYS A 86 0.40 -12.32 -13.25
CA LYS A 86 0.81 -13.70 -12.95
C LYS A 86 -0.42 -14.58 -12.68
N SER A 87 -0.30 -15.86 -12.97
CA SER A 87 -1.32 -16.84 -12.58
C SER A 87 -1.39 -17.00 -11.06
N GLU A 88 -2.54 -17.46 -10.55
CA GLU A 88 -2.71 -17.74 -9.13
C GLU A 88 -1.63 -18.71 -8.61
N GLN A 89 -1.25 -19.70 -9.41
CA GLN A 89 -0.24 -20.69 -9.04
C GLN A 89 1.16 -20.08 -8.92
N GLU A 90 1.58 -19.22 -9.86
CA GLU A 90 2.86 -18.50 -9.76
C GLU A 90 2.91 -17.62 -8.51
N ILE A 91 1.84 -16.87 -8.22
CA ILE A 91 1.76 -16.00 -7.05
C ILE A 91 1.80 -16.83 -5.75
N TYR A 92 1.10 -17.97 -5.73
CA TYR A 92 1.12 -18.87 -4.58
C TYR A 92 2.52 -19.46 -4.35
N GLU A 93 3.23 -19.84 -5.39
CA GLU A 93 4.61 -20.34 -5.28
C GLU A 93 5.56 -19.27 -4.74
N ASP A 94 5.43 -18.02 -5.20
CA ASP A 94 6.18 -16.87 -4.66
C ASP A 94 5.85 -16.64 -3.18
N ALA A 95 4.58 -16.79 -2.78
CA ALA A 95 4.13 -16.72 -1.39
C ALA A 95 4.72 -17.85 -0.52
N VAL A 96 4.79 -19.08 -1.04
CA VAL A 96 5.45 -20.21 -0.38
C VAL A 96 6.94 -19.91 -0.14
N GLN A 97 7.64 -19.38 -1.14
CA GLN A 97 9.05 -19.00 -0.99
C GLN A 97 9.23 -17.86 0.02
N ALA A 98 8.37 -16.85 -0.02
CA ALA A 98 8.38 -15.77 0.97
C ALA A 98 8.21 -16.31 2.39
N LYS A 99 7.26 -17.21 2.62
CA LYS A 99 7.05 -17.85 3.93
C LYS A 99 8.26 -18.68 4.37
N LYS A 100 8.84 -19.49 3.46
CA LYS A 100 10.06 -20.26 3.73
C LYS A 100 11.23 -19.37 4.14
N ASN A 101 11.31 -18.16 3.57
CA ASN A 101 12.34 -17.16 3.89
C ASN A 101 12.02 -16.32 5.15
N GLY A 102 10.98 -16.65 5.91
CA GLY A 102 10.64 -15.99 7.17
C GLY A 102 9.89 -14.66 7.00
N ALA A 103 9.22 -14.44 5.87
CA ALA A 103 8.41 -13.24 5.67
C ALA A 103 7.28 -13.17 6.72
N TYR A 104 7.14 -12.00 7.35
CA TYR A 104 5.99 -11.70 8.20
C TYR A 104 4.72 -11.47 7.37
N ARG A 105 4.88 -10.91 6.17
CA ARG A 105 3.78 -10.60 5.25
C ARG A 105 4.23 -10.74 3.79
N PHE A 106 3.34 -11.26 2.95
CA PHE A 106 3.49 -11.25 1.50
C PHE A 106 2.62 -10.16 0.88
N CYS A 107 3.17 -9.41 -0.05
CA CYS A 107 2.57 -8.18 -0.54
C CYS A 107 2.49 -8.20 -2.06
N MET A 108 1.28 -8.36 -2.59
CA MET A 108 1.03 -8.33 -4.02
C MET A 108 0.84 -6.90 -4.50
N VAL A 109 1.46 -6.55 -5.63
CA VAL A 109 1.33 -5.22 -6.25
C VAL A 109 0.98 -5.37 -7.73
N THR A 110 -0.02 -4.61 -8.17
CA THR A 110 -0.39 -4.51 -9.58
C THR A 110 -0.21 -3.10 -10.10
N SER A 111 0.23 -2.98 -11.35
CA SER A 111 0.10 -1.75 -12.11
C SER A 111 -1.35 -1.44 -12.53
N GLY A 112 -1.66 -0.15 -12.68
CA GLY A 112 -2.94 0.34 -13.17
C GLY A 112 -3.70 1.21 -12.17
N THR A 113 -4.84 1.73 -12.61
CA THR A 113 -5.72 2.59 -11.81
C THR A 113 -6.43 1.84 -10.69
N GLY A 114 -6.83 0.59 -10.92
CA GLY A 114 -7.73 -0.18 -10.07
C GLY A 114 -8.15 -1.50 -10.74
N PRO A 115 -8.44 -2.57 -9.99
CA PRO A 115 -8.97 -3.81 -10.57
C PRO A 115 -10.44 -3.65 -10.99
N ASN A 116 -10.82 -4.33 -12.06
CA ASN A 116 -12.23 -4.57 -12.37
C ASN A 116 -12.79 -5.72 -11.49
N ARG A 117 -14.08 -6.02 -11.61
CA ARG A 117 -14.73 -7.06 -10.79
C ARG A 117 -14.05 -8.43 -10.92
N LEU A 118 -13.86 -8.91 -12.16
CA LEU A 118 -13.22 -10.19 -12.42
C LEU A 118 -11.78 -10.27 -11.87
N THR A 119 -11.03 -9.18 -11.98
CA THR A 119 -9.66 -9.11 -11.43
C THR A 119 -9.69 -9.12 -9.90
N THR A 120 -10.68 -8.45 -9.29
CA THR A 120 -10.89 -8.46 -7.83
C THR A 120 -11.20 -9.86 -7.33
N GLU A 121 -12.08 -10.61 -8.03
CA GLU A 121 -12.40 -12.00 -7.70
C GLU A 121 -11.17 -12.92 -7.81
N LYS A 122 -10.34 -12.76 -8.84
CA LYS A 122 -9.08 -13.51 -8.98
C LYS A 122 -8.09 -13.21 -7.84
N LEU A 123 -7.95 -11.93 -7.50
CA LEU A 123 -7.10 -11.50 -6.38
C LEU A 123 -7.65 -12.08 -5.06
N ALA A 124 -8.96 -12.05 -4.85
CA ALA A 124 -9.62 -12.63 -3.68
C ALA A 124 -9.36 -14.13 -3.57
N SER A 125 -9.54 -14.91 -4.65
CA SER A 125 -9.19 -16.34 -4.69
C SER A 125 -7.74 -16.59 -4.26
N THR A 126 -6.82 -15.81 -4.83
CA THR A 126 -5.38 -15.92 -4.52
C THR A 126 -5.08 -15.58 -3.04
N ILE A 127 -5.69 -14.51 -2.51
CA ILE A 127 -5.54 -14.08 -1.11
C ILE A 127 -6.06 -15.16 -0.17
N GLN A 128 -7.26 -15.69 -0.44
CA GLN A 128 -7.88 -16.73 0.37
C GLN A 128 -7.01 -17.96 0.42
N ARG A 129 -6.55 -18.45 -0.74
CA ARG A 129 -5.67 -19.61 -0.82
C ARG A 129 -4.37 -19.43 -0.02
N ILE A 130 -3.71 -18.29 -0.16
CA ILE A 130 -2.47 -17.99 0.60
C ILE A 130 -2.77 -17.93 2.11
N THR A 131 -3.88 -17.30 2.49
CA THR A 131 -4.25 -17.13 3.89
C THR A 131 -4.59 -18.48 4.53
N ASP A 132 -5.40 -19.29 3.87
CA ASP A 132 -5.90 -20.57 4.40
C ASP A 132 -4.80 -21.65 4.43
N GLU A 133 -4.04 -21.80 3.34
CA GLU A 133 -3.04 -22.87 3.24
C GLU A 133 -1.71 -22.50 3.90
N LEU A 134 -1.33 -21.20 3.88
CA LEU A 134 -0.04 -20.76 4.42
C LEU A 134 -0.16 -20.03 5.76
N ASN A 135 -1.36 -19.74 6.27
CA ASN A 135 -1.55 -18.92 7.48
C ASN A 135 -0.65 -17.67 7.47
N MET A 136 -0.54 -17.04 6.30
CA MET A 136 0.36 -15.92 6.06
C MET A 136 -0.45 -14.65 5.84
N LYS A 137 -0.02 -13.56 6.47
CA LYS A 137 -0.64 -12.25 6.22
C LYS A 137 -0.37 -11.82 4.79
N VAL A 138 -1.40 -11.26 4.16
CA VAL A 138 -1.34 -10.75 2.79
C VAL A 138 -1.57 -9.24 2.77
N CYS A 139 -0.76 -8.50 2.01
CA CYS A 139 -1.11 -7.14 1.58
C CYS A 139 -1.32 -7.05 0.07
N LEU A 140 -2.12 -6.06 -0.33
CA LEU A 140 -2.39 -5.77 -1.73
C LEU A 140 -2.25 -4.28 -2.00
N SER A 141 -1.59 -3.93 -3.11
CA SER A 141 -1.64 -2.60 -3.70
C SER A 141 -2.11 -2.71 -5.14
N ALA A 142 -3.38 -2.42 -5.38
CA ALA A 142 -4.00 -2.57 -6.69
C ALA A 142 -4.63 -1.28 -7.25
N GLY A 143 -4.28 -0.12 -6.67
CA GLY A 143 -4.85 1.18 -7.05
C GLY A 143 -6.14 1.50 -6.28
N LEU A 144 -7.08 2.16 -6.94
CA LEU A 144 -8.36 2.61 -6.39
C LEU A 144 -9.34 1.43 -6.27
N LEU A 145 -10.01 1.36 -5.12
CA LEU A 145 -11.10 0.45 -4.85
C LEU A 145 -12.37 1.22 -4.52
N ASP A 146 -13.51 0.61 -4.84
CA ASP A 146 -14.80 0.96 -4.25
C ASP A 146 -15.08 0.04 -3.05
N ILE A 147 -16.18 0.32 -2.34
CA ILE A 147 -16.55 -0.40 -1.11
C ILE A 147 -16.81 -1.89 -1.40
N GLU A 148 -17.48 -2.21 -2.50
CA GLU A 148 -17.80 -3.59 -2.87
C GLU A 148 -16.53 -4.40 -3.10
N LYS A 149 -15.58 -3.89 -3.89
CA LYS A 149 -14.30 -4.58 -4.10
C LYS A 149 -13.50 -4.72 -2.82
N ALA A 150 -13.50 -3.70 -1.96
CA ALA A 150 -12.81 -3.74 -0.68
C ALA A 150 -13.38 -4.82 0.25
N GLN A 151 -14.70 -4.97 0.27
CA GLN A 151 -15.39 -5.99 1.06
C GLN A 151 -15.04 -7.40 0.57
N VAL A 152 -15.08 -7.64 -0.75
CA VAL A 152 -14.67 -8.92 -1.36
C VAL A 152 -13.25 -9.30 -0.95
N LEU A 153 -12.31 -8.35 -1.00
CA LEU A 153 -10.91 -8.60 -0.63
C LEU A 153 -10.76 -8.85 0.88
N LYS A 154 -11.51 -8.14 1.73
CA LYS A 154 -11.51 -8.35 3.19
C LYS A 154 -12.03 -9.74 3.53
N GLU A 155 -13.15 -10.15 2.94
CA GLU A 155 -13.78 -11.46 3.16
C GLU A 155 -12.86 -12.60 2.74
N ALA A 156 -12.05 -12.38 1.71
CA ALA A 156 -11.00 -13.32 1.30
C ALA A 156 -9.79 -13.39 2.26
N GLY A 157 -9.73 -12.57 3.31
CA GLY A 157 -8.65 -12.60 4.30
C GLY A 157 -7.55 -11.56 4.11
N LEU A 158 -7.78 -10.51 3.29
CA LEU A 158 -6.78 -9.45 3.11
C LEU A 158 -6.51 -8.69 4.43
N ASP A 159 -5.27 -8.76 4.93
CA ASP A 159 -4.85 -8.12 6.18
C ASP A 159 -4.52 -6.63 6.00
N ARG A 160 -4.00 -6.23 4.84
CA ARG A 160 -3.66 -4.82 4.58
C ARG A 160 -3.85 -4.42 3.11
N TYR A 161 -4.47 -3.27 2.89
CA TYR A 161 -4.46 -2.60 1.59
C TYR A 161 -3.48 -1.42 1.61
N ASN A 162 -2.57 -1.35 0.63
CA ASN A 162 -1.61 -0.26 0.48
C ASN A 162 -2.07 0.67 -0.64
N HIS A 163 -2.24 1.94 -0.31
CA HIS A 163 -2.44 2.99 -1.30
C HIS A 163 -1.85 4.28 -0.69
N ASN A 164 -1.10 5.05 -1.47
CA ASN A 164 -0.29 6.17 -0.98
C ASN A 164 -0.89 7.54 -1.32
N LEU A 165 -0.72 8.48 -0.37
CA LEU A 165 -0.92 9.92 -0.54
C LEU A 165 0.04 10.57 -1.51
N ASN A 166 1.28 10.07 -1.54
CA ASN A 166 2.41 10.63 -2.28
C ASN A 166 2.82 12.02 -1.77
N THR A 167 1.95 13.02 -1.74
CA THR A 167 2.30 14.40 -1.35
C THR A 167 1.10 15.20 -0.81
N SER A 168 1.27 16.49 -0.56
CA SER A 168 0.18 17.38 -0.10
C SER A 168 -0.82 17.67 -1.23
N GLU A 169 -2.07 18.00 -0.89
CA GLU A 169 -3.12 18.30 -1.89
C GLU A 169 -2.71 19.39 -2.89
N ILE A 170 -1.95 20.41 -2.45
CA ILE A 170 -1.48 21.51 -3.30
C ILE A 170 -0.60 20.97 -4.45
N ILE A 171 0.19 19.93 -4.18
CA ILE A 171 1.05 19.28 -5.17
C ILE A 171 0.28 18.16 -5.90
N ILE A 172 -0.58 17.39 -5.22
CA ILE A 172 -1.45 16.35 -5.83
C ILE A 172 -2.42 16.93 -6.86
N ARG A 173 -2.89 18.19 -6.72
CA ARG A 173 -3.71 18.83 -7.77
C ARG A 173 -2.94 18.98 -9.10
N LYS A 174 -1.62 18.79 -9.10
CA LYS A 174 -0.77 18.66 -10.29
C LYS A 174 -0.39 17.19 -10.61
N SER A 175 -0.78 16.21 -9.79
CA SER A 175 -0.44 14.77 -9.92
C SER A 175 -1.42 13.89 -9.11
N ALA A 176 -2.36 13.21 -9.77
CA ALA A 176 -3.66 12.68 -9.30
C ALA A 176 -3.81 11.92 -7.94
N ILE A 177 -4.90 12.31 -7.23
CA ILE A 177 -5.99 11.66 -6.41
C ILE A 177 -5.75 10.47 -5.44
N LEU A 178 -6.40 10.56 -4.25
CA LEU A 178 -6.31 9.66 -3.10
C LEU A 178 -7.63 9.00 -2.59
N ILE A 179 -7.57 7.68 -2.34
CA ILE A 179 -8.09 6.77 -1.27
C ILE A 179 -9.23 7.21 -0.34
N LEU A 180 -10.28 6.37 -0.35
CA LEU A 180 -11.04 5.94 0.83
C LEU A 180 -10.71 4.46 1.08
N ILE A 181 -10.66 4.03 2.36
CA ILE A 181 -10.73 2.66 2.95
C ILE A 181 -9.78 2.62 4.16
N TYR A 182 -10.25 3.13 5.31
CA TYR A 182 -9.71 2.66 6.60
C TYR A 182 -10.70 2.71 7.77
N LYS A 183 -11.95 3.19 7.60
CA LYS A 183 -12.85 3.41 8.76
C LYS A 183 -13.92 2.33 9.03
N GLU A 184 -14.22 1.42 8.11
CA GLU A 184 -15.32 0.44 8.35
C GLU A 184 -14.89 -0.97 8.81
N LEU A 185 -13.59 -1.22 9.05
CA LEU A 185 -13.15 -2.57 9.45
C LEU A 185 -12.91 -2.72 10.97
N LYS A 186 -13.37 -1.76 11.79
CA LYS A 186 -13.44 -1.90 13.25
C LYS A 186 -14.90 -2.12 13.68
N HIS A 187 -15.40 -3.31 13.38
CA HIS A 187 -16.29 -4.08 14.25
C HIS A 187 -15.94 -5.56 14.04
#